data_AF-A0A923NUB4-F1
#
_entry.id   AF-A0A923NUB4-F1
#
_cell.length_a   1.000
_cell.length_b   1.000
_cell.length_c   1.000
_cell.angle_alpha   90.00
_cell.angle_beta   90.00
_cell.angle_gamma   90.00
#
_symmetry.space_group_name_H-M   'P 1'
#
loop_
_entity.id
_entity.type
_entity.pdbx_description
1 polymer ?
#
loop_
_entity_poly.entity_id
_entity_poly.type
_entity_poly.pdbx_seq_one_letter_code
_entity_poly.pdbx_strand_id
1 'polypeptide(L)'
;MEKLKEILEQTYHFLEEKLEPVTEKVLELHEKNRKTFYVICGLVTIMLVCLILLIAIAVKGKKKTVEVYGEKLELTEPLKVPDGSELPHDYTVNRTTKKSWTEEEAKEWFTVPSEEDVETLSKSNDNMVNEIIGAAP
;
A
#
# COMPACT_ATOMS: atom_id res chain seq x y z
N MET A 1 21.20 -29.43 -39.02
CA MET A 1 19.72 -29.29 -39.07
C MET A 1 19.03 -30.61 -38.76
N GLU A 2 19.50 -31.77 -39.23
CA GLU A 2 18.93 -33.10 -38.89
C GLU A 2 18.95 -33.43 -37.40
N LYS A 3 20.10 -33.29 -36.72
CA LYS A 3 20.18 -33.55 -35.26
C LYS A 3 19.22 -32.71 -34.43
N LEU A 4 18.88 -31.51 -34.91
CA LEU A 4 17.96 -30.60 -34.23
C LEU A 4 16.51 -31.05 -34.38
N LYS A 5 16.17 -31.69 -35.51
CA LYS A 5 14.86 -32.33 -35.73
C LYS A 5 14.72 -33.59 -34.88
N GLU A 6 15.75 -34.43 -34.84
CA GLU A 6 15.77 -35.64 -33.98
C GLU A 6 15.55 -35.30 -32.50
N ILE A 7 16.25 -34.29 -31.98
CA ILE A 7 16.08 -33.86 -30.59
C ILE A 7 14.65 -33.36 -30.35
N LEU A 8 14.08 -32.60 -31.30
CA LEU A 8 12.74 -32.03 -31.16
C LEU A 8 11.66 -33.13 -31.18
N GLU A 9 11.84 -34.11 -32.06
CA GLU A 9 10.98 -35.30 -32.18
C GLU A 9 11.07 -36.19 -30.94
N GLN A 10 12.28 -36.39 -30.41
CA GLN A 10 12.50 -37.10 -29.15
C GLN A 10 11.86 -36.37 -27.96
N THR A 11 11.96 -35.05 -27.89
CA THR A 11 11.30 -34.27 -26.82
C THR A 11 9.78 -34.28 -26.95
N TYR A 12 9.26 -34.27 -28.17
CA TYR A 12 7.82 -34.35 -28.41
C TYR A 12 7.28 -35.71 -27.95
N HIS A 13 7.93 -36.79 -28.35
CA HIS A 13 7.53 -38.15 -28.00
C HIS A 13 7.62 -38.40 -26.48
N PHE A 14 8.64 -37.83 -25.81
CA PHE A 14 8.76 -37.87 -24.36
C PHE A 14 7.67 -37.08 -23.64
N LEU A 15 7.29 -35.91 -24.19
CA LEU A 15 6.20 -35.10 -23.64
C LEU A 15 4.86 -35.82 -23.79
N GLU A 16 4.60 -36.43 -24.94
CA GLU A 16 3.37 -37.18 -25.23
C GLU A 16 3.23 -38.39 -24.30
N GLU A 17 4.29 -39.19 -24.13
CA GLU A 17 4.32 -40.33 -23.22
C GLU A 17 4.02 -39.94 -21.75
N LYS A 18 4.44 -38.73 -21.35
CA LYS A 18 4.17 -38.21 -20.00
C LYS A 18 2.81 -37.53 -19.87
N LEU A 19 2.29 -36.94 -20.96
CA LEU A 19 1.01 -36.24 -20.95
C LEU A 19 -0.17 -37.21 -20.98
N GLU A 20 -0.11 -38.26 -21.81
CA GLU A 20 -1.18 -39.26 -21.97
C GLU A 20 -1.78 -39.75 -20.64
N PRO A 21 -0.97 -40.27 -19.68
CA PRO A 21 -1.51 -40.77 -18.41
C PRO A 21 -2.07 -39.67 -17.50
N VAL A 22 -1.66 -38.42 -17.71
CA VAL A 22 -2.20 -37.26 -16.98
C VAL A 22 -3.54 -36.86 -17.58
N THR A 23 -3.66 -36.80 -18.91
CA THR A 23 -4.91 -36.50 -19.61
C THR A 23 -5.99 -37.52 -19.33
N GLU A 24 -5.67 -38.81 -19.32
CA GLU A 24 -6.64 -39.86 -18.97
C GLU A 24 -7.19 -39.69 -17.55
N LYS A 25 -6.32 -39.43 -16.58
CA LYS A 25 -6.73 -39.17 -15.19
C LYS A 25 -7.58 -37.92 -15.05
N VAL A 26 -7.27 -36.88 -15.81
CA VAL A 26 -8.05 -35.62 -15.83
C VAL A 26 -9.45 -35.87 -16.40
N LEU A 27 -9.57 -36.66 -17.46
CA LEU A 27 -10.85 -37.03 -18.06
C LEU A 27 -11.68 -37.92 -17.10
N GLU A 28 -11.04 -38.90 -16.46
CA GLU A 28 -11.69 -39.75 -15.44
C GLU A 28 -12.23 -38.89 -14.28
N LEU A 29 -11.44 -37.91 -13.82
CA LEU A 29 -11.84 -37.03 -12.71
C LEU A 29 -12.98 -36.08 -13.10
N HIS A 30 -13.00 -35.62 -14.37
CA HIS A 30 -14.09 -34.82 -14.92
C HIS A 30 -15.40 -35.63 -15.02
N GLU A 31 -15.34 -36.88 -15.50
CA GLU A 31 -16.51 -37.74 -15.66
C GLU A 31 -17.08 -38.20 -14.30
N LYS A 32 -16.20 -38.57 -13.37
CA LYS A 32 -16.58 -39.06 -12.04
C LYS A 32 -17.19 -37.97 -11.15
N ASN A 33 -16.63 -36.75 -11.18
CA ASN A 33 -17.01 -35.68 -10.26
C ASN A 33 -16.99 -34.29 -10.93
N ARG A 34 -17.86 -34.09 -11.92
CA ARG A 34 -17.99 -32.84 -12.69
C ARG A 34 -18.04 -31.56 -11.83
N LYS A 35 -18.77 -31.57 -10.70
CA LYS A 35 -18.84 -30.41 -9.79
C LYS A 35 -17.49 -30.09 -9.14
N THR A 36 -16.83 -31.09 -8.58
CA THR A 36 -15.50 -30.94 -7.96
C THR A 36 -14.44 -30.56 -8.99
N PHE A 37 -14.55 -31.08 -10.21
CA PHE A 37 -13.68 -30.71 -11.32
C PHE A 37 -13.77 -29.22 -11.66
N TYR A 38 -14.97 -28.66 -11.79
CA TYR A 38 -15.13 -27.22 -12.04
C TYR A 38 -14.59 -26.36 -10.90
N VAL A 39 -14.72 -26.80 -9.65
CA VAL A 39 -14.13 -26.09 -8.49
C VAL A 39 -12.61 -26.10 -8.56
N ILE A 40 -11.99 -27.27 -8.83
CA ILE A 40 -10.54 -27.40 -8.95
C ILE A 40 -10.02 -26.56 -10.13
N CYS A 41 -10.68 -26.64 -11.28
CA CYS A 41 -10.31 -25.87 -12.46
C CYS A 41 -10.42 -24.36 -12.18
N GLY A 42 -11.49 -23.91 -11.52
CA GLY A 42 -11.66 -22.54 -11.04
C GLY A 42 -10.50 -22.10 -10.14
N LEU A 43 -10.15 -22.89 -9.13
CA LEU A 43 -9.03 -22.59 -8.23
C LEU A 43 -7.69 -22.45 -8.98
N VAL A 44 -7.41 -23.35 -9.93
CA VAL A 44 -6.19 -23.30 -10.75
C VAL A 44 -6.17 -22.03 -11.61
N THR A 45 -7.30 -21.64 -12.21
CA THR A 45 -7.37 -20.40 -13.00
C THR A 45 -7.16 -19.14 -12.15
N ILE A 46 -7.73 -19.09 -10.94
CA ILE A 46 -7.53 -17.98 -10.00
C ILE A 46 -6.06 -17.88 -9.60
N MET A 47 -5.43 -19.01 -9.27
CA MET A 47 -4.00 -19.06 -8.93
C MET A 47 -3.12 -18.53 -10.08
N LEU A 48 -3.42 -18.89 -11.32
CA LEU A 48 -2.73 -18.38 -12.51
C LEU A 48 -2.90 -16.87 -12.67
N VAL A 49 -4.11 -16.34 -12.49
CA VAL A 49 -4.38 -14.90 -12.55
C VAL A 49 -3.62 -14.16 -11.46
N CYS A 50 -3.60 -14.67 -10.24
CA CYS A 50 -2.82 -14.11 -9.14
C CYS A 50 -1.31 -14.08 -9.47
N LEU A 51 -0.77 -15.15 -10.05
CA LEU A 51 0.64 -15.20 -10.46
C LEU A 51 0.96 -14.14 -11.52
N ILE A 52 0.11 -13.99 -12.54
CA ILE A 52 0.28 -12.98 -13.58
C ILE A 52 0.24 -11.57 -12.98
N LEU A 53 -0.68 -11.30 -12.06
CA LEU A 53 -0.78 -10.02 -11.35
C LEU A 53 0.47 -9.74 -10.51
N LEU A 54 1.01 -10.74 -9.81
CA LEU A 54 2.26 -10.59 -9.04
C LEU A 54 3.43 -10.25 -9.96
N ILE A 55 3.55 -10.92 -11.11
CA ILE A 55 4.57 -10.61 -12.11
C ILE A 55 4.37 -9.19 -12.65
N ALA A 56 3.14 -8.79 -12.98
CA ALA A 56 2.83 -7.46 -13.47
C ALA A 56 3.21 -6.37 -12.45
N ILE A 57 2.93 -6.59 -11.16
CA ILE A 57 3.32 -5.68 -10.07
C ILE A 57 4.84 -5.68 -9.89
N ALA A 58 5.51 -6.83 -9.94
CA ALA A 58 6.97 -6.92 -9.81
C ALA A 58 7.69 -6.20 -10.96
N VAL A 59 7.18 -6.32 -12.19
CA VAL A 59 7.71 -5.62 -13.38
C VAL A 59 7.45 -4.11 -13.28
N LYS A 60 6.27 -3.70 -12.81
CA LYS A 60 5.92 -2.28 -12.60
C LYS A 60 6.60 -1.67 -11.36
N GLY A 61 7.01 -2.50 -10.42
CA GLY A 61 7.71 -2.18 -9.17
C GLY A 61 9.20 -1.89 -9.34
N LYS A 62 9.76 -2.10 -10.54
CA LYS A 62 10.95 -1.37 -10.98
C LYS A 62 10.55 0.08 -11.22
N LYS A 63 10.28 0.81 -10.13
CA LYS A 63 10.37 2.26 -10.12
C LYS A 63 11.72 2.56 -10.76
N LYS A 64 11.71 3.29 -11.89
CA LYS A 64 12.91 3.94 -12.39
C LYS A 64 13.58 4.53 -11.16
N THR A 65 14.79 4.07 -10.86
CA THR A 65 15.66 4.76 -9.91
C THR A 65 15.61 6.19 -10.39
N VAL A 66 14.91 7.05 -9.65
CA VAL A 66 14.99 8.47 -9.90
C VAL A 66 16.46 8.73 -9.65
N GLU A 67 17.22 8.93 -10.73
CA GLU A 67 18.55 9.51 -10.62
C GLU A 67 18.30 10.82 -9.89
N VAL A 68 18.58 10.82 -8.59
CA VAL A 68 18.67 12.04 -7.83
C VAL A 68 19.84 12.76 -8.49
N TYR A 69 19.52 13.69 -9.38
CA TYR A 69 20.49 14.63 -9.95
C TYR A 69 20.84 15.62 -8.84
N GLY A 70 21.52 15.08 -7.83
CA GLY A 70 22.17 15.81 -6.77
C GLY A 70 23.64 15.55 -6.97
N GLU A 71 24.36 16.59 -7.33
CA GLU A 71 25.81 16.64 -7.22
C GLU A 71 26.23 15.93 -5.93
N LYS A 72 27.13 14.94 -6.03
CA LYS A 72 27.66 14.23 -4.87
C LYS A 72 28.44 15.27 -4.07
N LEU A 73 27.79 15.90 -3.10
CA LEU A 73 28.39 16.90 -2.23
C LEU A 73 29.48 16.21 -1.40
N GLU A 74 30.72 16.31 -1.87
CA GLU A 74 31.87 15.89 -1.11
C GLU A 74 32.14 16.94 -0.03
N LEU A 75 31.99 16.51 1.22
CA LEU A 75 32.12 17.36 2.39
C LEU A 75 33.59 17.80 2.53
N THR A 76 33.91 18.94 1.92
CA THR A 76 35.28 19.49 1.86
C THR A 76 35.69 20.14 3.19
N GLU A 77 34.73 20.41 4.07
CA GLU A 77 34.95 21.05 5.37
C GLU A 77 34.44 20.17 6.53
N PRO A 78 35.12 20.15 7.69
CA PRO A 78 34.61 19.43 8.85
C PRO A 78 33.28 20.03 9.31
N LEU A 79 32.30 19.16 9.57
CA LEU A 79 31.00 19.51 10.15
C LEU A 79 31.20 20.35 11.42
N LYS A 80 31.02 21.66 11.29
CA LYS A 80 31.07 22.60 12.41
C LYS A 80 29.69 22.59 13.06
N VAL A 81 29.55 21.84 14.14
CA VAL A 81 28.38 21.96 15.01
C VAL A 81 28.42 23.36 15.59
N PRO A 82 27.38 24.20 15.42
CA PRO A 82 27.36 25.50 16.07
C PRO A 82 27.45 25.28 17.57
N ASP A 83 28.36 26.01 18.24
CA ASP A 83 28.42 25.99 19.70
C ASP A 83 27.01 26.27 20.23
N GLY A 84 26.52 25.35 21.05
CA GLY A 84 25.19 25.45 21.61
C GLY A 84 25.03 26.82 22.26
N SER A 85 23.86 27.44 22.09
CA SER A 85 23.59 28.72 22.72
C SER A 85 23.66 28.54 24.23
N GLU A 86 24.82 28.79 24.83
CA GLU A 86 24.90 29.08 26.24
C GLU A 86 24.02 30.31 26.43
N LEU A 87 22.87 30.11 27.09
CA LEU A 87 22.04 31.23 27.48
C LEU A 87 22.97 32.17 28.28
N PRO A 88 23.14 33.43 27.87
CA PRO A 88 23.92 34.36 28.66
C PRO A 88 23.38 34.32 30.09
N HIS A 89 24.25 34.33 31.10
CA HIS A 89 23.86 34.18 32.50
C HIS A 89 22.75 35.18 32.94
N ASP A 90 22.59 36.26 32.18
CA ASP A 90 21.56 37.29 32.35
C ASP A 90 20.46 37.25 31.27
N TYR A 91 20.14 36.08 30.69
CA TYR A 91 18.95 35.90 29.86
C TYR A 91 17.71 35.96 30.76
N THR A 92 17.39 37.17 31.19
CA THR A 92 16.09 37.50 31.73
C THR A 92 15.10 37.20 30.62
N VAL A 93 14.20 36.26 30.88
CA VAL A 93 13.11 35.92 29.98
C VAL A 93 12.22 37.17 29.94
N ASN A 94 12.52 38.10 29.04
CA ASN A 94 11.85 39.39 28.94
C ASN A 94 10.41 39.26 28.41
N ARG A 95 9.95 38.02 28.23
CA ARG A 95 8.58 37.68 27.90
C ARG A 95 7.75 37.65 29.18
N THR A 96 7.02 38.73 29.41
CA THR A 96 5.85 38.71 30.28
C THR A 96 4.84 37.73 29.66
N THR A 97 4.69 36.55 30.24
CA THR A 97 3.66 35.59 29.80
C THR A 97 2.30 36.18 30.16
N LYS A 98 1.53 36.61 29.14
CA LYS A 98 0.15 37.02 29.36
C LYS A 98 -0.65 35.80 29.84
N LYS A 99 -1.42 35.97 30.93
CA LYS A 99 -2.25 34.90 31.53
C LYS A 99 -3.39 34.44 30.60
N SER A 100 -3.84 35.32 29.72
CA SER A 100 -4.89 35.08 28.74
C SER A 100 -4.59 35.88 27.48
N TRP A 101 -5.12 35.41 26.36
CA TRP A 101 -4.99 36.09 25.08
C TRP A 101 -5.91 37.30 25.06
N THR A 102 -5.51 38.35 24.34
CA THR A 102 -6.44 39.44 24.04
C THR A 102 -7.47 38.96 23.01
N GLU A 103 -8.64 39.60 22.97
CA GLU A 103 -9.68 39.26 21.99
C GLU A 103 -9.20 39.43 20.54
N GLU A 104 -8.28 40.36 20.32
CA GLU A 104 -7.62 40.62 19.04
C GLU A 104 -6.70 39.47 18.63
N GLU A 105 -5.83 39.01 19.54
CA GLU A 105 -4.98 37.83 19.33
C GLU A 105 -5.84 36.58 19.11
N ALA A 106 -6.93 36.43 19.87
CA ALA A 106 -7.84 35.31 19.71
C ALA A 106 -8.49 35.29 18.31
N LYS A 107 -8.91 36.45 17.78
CA LYS A 107 -9.49 36.55 16.42
C LYS A 107 -8.47 36.38 15.30
N GLU A 108 -7.22 36.77 15.52
CA GLU A 108 -6.13 36.59 14.54
C GLU A 108 -5.81 35.11 14.33
N TRP A 109 -5.80 34.34 15.42
CA TRP A 109 -5.33 32.96 15.41
C TRP A 109 -6.45 31.92 15.43
N PHE A 110 -7.67 32.31 15.81
CA PHE A 110 -8.82 31.40 15.87
C PHE A 110 -10.02 31.96 15.11
N THR A 111 -10.64 31.08 14.33
CA THR A 111 -11.92 31.34 13.69
C THR A 111 -13.06 30.95 14.64
N VAL A 112 -13.99 31.87 14.90
CA VAL A 112 -15.22 31.54 15.63
C VAL A 112 -16.11 30.71 14.70
N PRO A 113 -16.61 29.54 15.12
CA PRO A 113 -17.48 28.72 14.29
C PRO A 113 -18.79 29.45 13.98
N SER A 114 -19.34 29.23 12.78
CA SER A 114 -20.64 29.80 12.40
C SER A 114 -21.79 29.04 13.07
N GLU A 115 -22.96 29.65 13.15
CA GLU A 115 -24.16 29.00 13.72
C GLU A 115 -24.54 27.73 12.94
N GLU A 116 -24.32 27.72 11.62
CA GLU A 116 -24.50 26.56 10.75
C GLU A 116 -23.53 25.41 11.08
N ASP A 117 -22.27 25.72 11.40
CA ASP A 117 -21.28 24.72 11.80
C ASP A 117 -21.68 24.04 13.12
N VAL A 118 -22.22 24.82 14.06
CA VAL A 118 -22.69 24.31 15.35
C VAL A 118 -23.94 23.44 15.18
N GLU A 119 -24.89 23.85 14.34
CA GLU A 119 -26.09 23.06 14.06
C GLU A 119 -25.75 21.74 13.33
N THR A 120 -24.81 21.79 12.38
CA THR A 120 -24.32 20.60 11.67
C THR A 120 -23.64 19.63 12.62
N LEU A 121 -22.82 20.14 13.54
CA LEU A 121 -22.19 19.32 14.58
C LEU A 121 -23.22 18.68 15.51
N SER A 122 -24.25 19.42 15.91
CA SER A 122 -25.35 18.89 16.72
C SER A 122 -26.07 17.73 16.01
N LYS A 123 -26.48 17.92 14.75
CA LYS A 123 -27.14 16.89 13.95
C LYS A 123 -26.26 15.66 13.77
N SER A 124 -24.96 15.86 13.53
CA SER A 124 -23.99 14.77 13.39
C SER A 124 -23.88 13.94 14.67
N ASN A 125 -23.80 14.62 15.82
CA ASN A 125 -23.76 13.96 17.13
C ASN A 125 -25.05 13.17 17.41
N ASP A 126 -26.22 13.76 17.15
CA ASP A 126 -27.51 13.08 17.35
C ASP A 126 -27.63 11.83 16.45
N ASN A 127 -27.17 11.91 15.20
CA ASN A 127 -27.14 10.77 14.29
C ASN A 127 -26.23 9.64 14.82
N MET A 128 -25.05 10.00 15.31
CA MET A 128 -24.08 9.04 15.87
C MET A 128 -24.63 8.35 17.12
N VAL A 129 -25.30 9.11 18.00
CA VAL A 129 -25.98 8.55 19.18
C VAL A 129 -27.12 7.62 18.76
N ASN A 130 -27.93 8.01 17.78
CA ASN A 130 -29.00 7.18 17.27
C ASN A 130 -28.49 5.90 16.60
N GLU A 131 -27.34 5.94 15.92
CA GLU A 131 -26.69 4.76 15.37
C GLU A 131 -26.21 3.82 16.48
N ILE A 132 -25.58 4.36 17.53
CA ILE A 132 -25.11 3.57 18.68
C ILE A 132 -26.28 2.92 19.43
N ILE A 133 -27.36 3.67 19.69
CA ILE A 133 -28.54 3.18 20.41
C ILE A 133 -29.39 2.25 19.54
N GLY A 134 -29.54 2.56 18.24
CA GLY A 134 -30.32 1.76 17.30
C GLY A 134 -29.64 0.46 16.86
N ALA A 135 -28.31 0.40 16.94
CA ALA A 135 -27.52 -0.82 16.75
C ALA A 135 -27.31 -1.62 18.05
N ALA A 136 -27.76 -1.10 19.20
CA ALA A 136 -27.82 -1.86 20.44
C ALA A 136 -29.08 -2.77 20.43
N PRO A 137 -28.96 -4.07 20.79
CA PRO A 137 -30.06 -5.03 20.74
C PRO A 137 -31.18 -4.74 21.76
#